data_AF-A0A8J6KKQ4-F1
#
_entry.id   AF-A0A8J6KKQ4-F1
#
_cell.length_a   1.000
_cell.length_b   1.000
_cell.length_c   1.000
_cell.angle_alpha   90.00
_cell.angle_beta   90.00
_cell.angle_gamma   90.00
#
_symmetry.space_group_name_H-M   'P 1'
#
loop_
_entity.id
_entity.type
_entity.pdbx_description
1 polymer ?
#
loop_
_entity_poly.entity_id
_entity_poly.type
_entity_poly.pdbx_seq_one_letter_code
_entity_poly.pdbx_strand_id
1 'polypeptide(L)'
;MIGQIGWPDRKTPRAGGELARMRTSSVKFDVEQQMAPRLRAHDMTAPCLPTSPPTHTAKLHALAMPPPHQPGASLFPIIPENYKKSYWGTTKPWSVSPTVFFDMAADGEPLGRVSFELFADKVPKTAENFHALSTGEKGFGCRGSSFHRIIPGFMCQGGGFTRHNGTDSRSIYGEKFEDENFILKHTGPGILSMGNAGPNTNSSQFFICTTKTEWLDGKHVVFGKVKEGMNIVEAMEHFGCRNGKTGKKITISDCGQL
;
A
#
# COMPACT_ATOMS: atom_id res chain seq x y z
N MET A 1 -23.16 104.93 -0.21
CA MET A 1 -22.68 103.62 0.25
C MET A 1 -22.93 103.53 1.75
N ILE A 2 -23.97 102.78 2.08
CA ILE A 2 -24.39 102.21 3.37
C ILE A 2 -23.31 101.21 3.82
N GLY A 3 -22.92 100.97 5.07
CA GLY A 3 -23.62 101.01 6.37
C GLY A 3 -23.24 99.70 7.10
N GLN A 4 -22.86 99.79 8.38
CA GLN A 4 -22.37 98.73 9.27
C GLN A 4 -23.21 97.42 9.32
N ILE A 5 -22.68 96.40 10.04
CA ILE A 5 -23.31 95.57 11.11
C ILE A 5 -22.91 94.08 10.99
N GLY A 6 -22.69 93.40 12.12
CA GLY A 6 -22.10 92.05 12.24
C GLY A 6 -23.03 90.87 12.59
N TRP A 7 -22.38 89.73 12.87
CA TRP A 7 -22.78 88.44 13.50
C TRP A 7 -23.99 87.66 12.92
N PRO A 8 -23.97 86.30 12.85
CA PRO A 8 -24.31 85.50 14.04
C PRO A 8 -23.68 84.09 14.21
N ASP A 9 -23.71 83.75 15.49
CA ASP A 9 -23.74 82.51 16.28
C ASP A 9 -24.61 81.33 15.75
N ARG A 10 -24.23 80.05 16.01
CA ARG A 10 -25.05 79.01 16.72
C ARG A 10 -24.63 77.53 16.55
N LYS A 11 -24.53 76.89 17.74
CA LYS A 11 -25.19 75.63 18.22
C LYS A 11 -24.46 74.27 18.20
N THR A 12 -24.37 73.77 19.45
CA THR A 12 -24.09 72.43 20.00
C THR A 12 -25.34 71.51 19.92
N PRO A 13 -25.35 70.21 20.35
CA PRO A 13 -25.28 69.79 21.78
C PRO A 13 -24.67 68.39 22.15
N ARG A 14 -24.16 68.28 23.40
CA ARG A 14 -24.34 67.26 24.50
C ARG A 14 -24.38 65.74 24.20
N ALA A 15 -24.04 64.79 25.07
CA ALA A 15 -23.60 64.59 26.47
C ALA A 15 -23.24 63.06 26.57
N GLY A 16 -22.61 62.44 27.57
CA GLY A 16 -22.17 62.76 28.94
C GLY A 16 -21.76 61.45 29.66
N GLY A 17 -21.18 61.59 30.86
CA GLY A 17 -21.03 60.55 31.91
C GLY A 17 -19.87 59.55 31.75
N GLU A 18 -19.17 59.07 32.76
CA GLU A 18 -19.05 59.36 34.20
C GLU A 18 -17.84 58.51 34.67
N LEU A 19 -16.92 59.09 35.46
CA LEU A 19 -15.73 58.39 35.97
C LEU A 19 -16.02 57.73 37.33
N ALA A 20 -15.71 56.45 37.47
CA ALA A 20 -15.58 55.79 38.77
C ALA A 20 -14.36 54.85 38.84
N ARG A 21 -13.61 54.96 39.94
CA ARG A 21 -12.41 54.20 40.33
C ARG A 21 -12.79 52.82 40.90
N MET A 22 -11.99 51.78 40.63
CA MET A 22 -11.85 50.57 41.47
C MET A 22 -10.51 49.90 41.14
N ARG A 23 -9.49 49.99 42.00
CA ARG A 23 -9.09 49.01 43.05
C ARG A 23 -8.93 47.57 42.55
N THR A 24 -7.67 47.15 42.62
CA THR A 24 -7.13 45.80 42.46
C THR A 24 -7.73 44.81 43.45
N SER A 25 -8.12 43.63 42.98
CA SER A 25 -8.36 42.45 43.81
C SER A 25 -7.92 41.19 43.08
N SER A 26 -6.96 40.48 43.69
CA SER A 26 -6.55 39.12 43.36
C SER A 26 -7.74 38.17 43.41
N VAL A 27 -7.87 37.31 42.41
CA VAL A 27 -8.75 36.14 42.47
C VAL A 27 -7.86 34.90 42.41
N LYS A 28 -7.84 34.19 43.54
CA LYS A 28 -7.40 32.81 43.67
C LYS A 28 -8.47 31.93 43.00
N PHE A 29 -8.06 30.97 42.20
CA PHE A 29 -8.89 29.81 41.87
C PHE A 29 -8.20 28.57 42.41
N ASP A 30 -8.88 27.92 43.34
CA ASP A 30 -8.54 26.65 43.96
C ASP A 30 -8.58 25.52 42.94
N VAL A 31 -7.49 24.76 42.86
CA VAL A 31 -7.51 23.37 42.39
C VAL A 31 -6.66 22.57 43.37
N GLU A 32 -7.30 22.05 44.41
CA GLU A 32 -6.68 21.12 45.35
C GLU A 32 -7.14 19.69 45.06
N GLN A 33 -6.14 18.84 44.80
CA GLN A 33 -6.00 17.41 45.09
C GLN A 33 -7.08 16.42 44.65
N GLN A 34 -6.64 15.42 43.87
CA GLN A 34 -6.46 14.08 44.45
C GLN A 34 -5.47 13.23 43.63
N MET A 35 -4.51 12.67 44.35
CA MET A 35 -3.53 11.70 43.88
C MET A 35 -4.13 10.28 43.81
N ALA A 36 -3.69 9.49 42.82
CA ALA A 36 -3.27 8.07 42.88
C ALA A 36 -3.61 7.31 41.58
N PRO A 37 -2.96 6.17 41.24
CA PRO A 37 -1.61 5.74 41.59
C PRO A 37 -0.77 5.33 40.35
N ARG A 38 0.55 5.31 40.54
CA ARG A 38 1.48 4.49 39.74
C ARG A 38 1.03 3.03 39.82
N LEU A 39 0.65 2.43 38.70
CA LEU A 39 0.59 0.97 38.58
C LEU A 39 1.84 0.47 37.85
N ARG A 40 2.45 -0.50 38.52
CA ARG A 40 3.73 -1.12 38.24
C ARG A 40 3.69 -1.89 36.92
N ALA A 41 4.84 -1.93 36.26
CA ALA A 41 5.20 -3.03 35.39
C ALA A 41 5.17 -4.33 36.21
N HIS A 42 4.20 -5.18 35.96
CA HIS A 42 4.25 -6.64 36.13
C HIS A 42 3.01 -7.23 35.45
N ASP A 43 3.20 -8.39 34.81
CA ASP A 43 2.23 -9.22 34.09
C ASP A 43 1.89 -8.86 32.63
N MET A 44 2.89 -9.03 31.77
CA MET A 44 2.70 -9.35 30.35
C MET A 44 3.37 -10.70 30.05
N THR A 45 2.91 -11.75 30.70
CA THR A 45 3.24 -13.14 30.36
C THR A 45 1.96 -13.97 30.35
N ALA A 46 1.26 -13.95 29.22
CA ALA A 46 0.27 -14.96 28.89
C ALA A 46 0.87 -15.87 27.79
N PRO A 47 1.17 -17.15 28.07
CA PRO A 47 1.70 -18.07 27.07
C PRO A 47 0.60 -18.53 26.10
N CYS A 48 0.86 -18.39 24.79
CA CYS A 48 0.04 -19.01 23.76
C CYS A 48 0.13 -20.53 23.84
N LEU A 49 -1.01 -21.20 24.04
CA LEU A 49 -1.14 -22.65 24.00
C LEU A 49 -0.96 -23.17 22.56
N PRO A 50 -0.23 -24.28 22.35
CA PRO A 50 -0.11 -24.91 21.04
C PRO A 50 -1.33 -25.77 20.72
N THR A 51 -1.99 -25.52 19.59
CA THR A 51 -2.94 -26.47 18.99
C THR A 51 -2.20 -27.37 18.01
N SER A 52 -2.34 -28.68 18.19
CA SER A 52 -1.76 -29.75 17.35
C SER A 52 -2.38 -29.79 15.95
N PRO A 53 -1.63 -30.09 14.88
CA PRO A 53 -2.18 -30.24 13.54
C PRO A 53 -2.80 -31.65 13.34
N PRO A 54 -3.89 -31.78 12.55
CA PRO A 54 -4.44 -33.08 12.20
C PRO A 54 -3.63 -33.78 11.11
N THR A 55 -3.38 -35.05 11.36
CA THR A 55 -2.75 -36.04 10.48
C THR A 55 -3.68 -36.41 9.33
N HIS A 56 -3.26 -36.22 8.08
CA HIS A 56 -3.86 -36.92 6.94
C HIS A 56 -2.77 -37.45 6.01
N THR A 57 -2.63 -38.77 6.01
CA THR A 57 -1.80 -39.56 5.11
C THR A 57 -2.37 -39.54 3.70
N ALA A 58 -1.66 -38.95 2.74
CA ALA A 58 -1.92 -39.12 1.31
C ALA A 58 -0.84 -39.99 0.68
N LYS A 59 -1.27 -41.07 0.02
CA LYS A 59 -0.43 -42.04 -0.67
C LYS A 59 0.30 -41.40 -1.85
N LEU A 60 1.63 -41.52 -1.87
CA LEU A 60 2.49 -41.12 -2.99
C LEU A 60 2.36 -42.14 -4.13
N HIS A 61 1.88 -41.70 -5.29
CA HIS A 61 2.15 -42.37 -6.57
C HIS A 61 3.39 -41.72 -7.19
N ALA A 62 4.45 -42.51 -7.36
CA ALA A 62 5.69 -42.10 -7.97
C ALA A 62 5.50 -41.84 -9.47
N LEU A 63 5.76 -40.61 -9.91
CA LEU A 63 5.98 -40.27 -11.30
C LEU A 63 7.48 -40.01 -11.50
N ALA A 64 8.03 -40.66 -12.52
CA ALA A 64 9.46 -40.73 -12.81
C ALA A 64 10.09 -39.34 -13.04
N MET A 65 11.31 -39.17 -12.50
CA MET A 65 12.14 -37.98 -12.71
C MET A 65 12.81 -38.01 -14.09
N PRO A 66 12.90 -36.88 -14.82
CA PRO A 66 13.75 -36.77 -16.02
C PRO A 66 15.25 -36.61 -15.65
N PRO A 67 16.17 -37.03 -16.54
CA PRO A 67 17.61 -37.11 -16.25
C PRO A 67 18.30 -35.74 -16.16
N PRO A 68 19.50 -35.66 -15.52
CA PRO A 68 20.19 -34.41 -15.29
C PRO A 68 20.82 -33.86 -16.57
N HIS A 69 20.63 -32.56 -16.84
CA HIS A 69 21.15 -31.88 -18.02
C HIS A 69 22.54 -31.26 -17.75
N GLN A 70 23.48 -31.44 -18.68
CA GLN A 70 24.82 -30.85 -18.67
C GLN A 70 24.82 -29.35 -19.04
N PRO A 71 25.81 -28.55 -18.59
CA PRO A 71 25.81 -27.10 -18.74
C PRO A 71 26.49 -26.62 -20.04
N GLY A 72 25.90 -25.63 -20.71
CA GLY A 72 26.59 -24.84 -21.74
C GLY A 72 25.93 -24.76 -23.11
N ALA A 73 24.72 -24.18 -23.18
CA ALA A 73 24.18 -23.56 -24.40
C ALA A 73 23.00 -22.66 -24.00
N SER A 74 22.86 -21.48 -24.61
CA SER A 74 21.75 -20.56 -24.32
C SER A 74 20.41 -21.21 -24.68
N LEU A 75 19.67 -21.60 -23.65
CA LEU A 75 18.45 -22.37 -23.78
C LEU A 75 17.23 -21.45 -23.94
N PHE A 76 17.15 -20.74 -25.07
CA PHE A 76 15.85 -20.23 -25.52
C PHE A 76 15.48 -20.99 -26.79
N PRO A 77 14.46 -21.88 -26.77
CA PRO A 77 13.84 -22.24 -28.03
C PRO A 77 13.17 -20.98 -28.57
N ILE A 78 13.46 -20.64 -29.83
CA ILE A 78 12.64 -19.72 -30.61
C ILE A 78 11.23 -20.31 -30.59
N ILE A 79 10.33 -19.73 -29.78
CA ILE A 79 8.96 -20.25 -29.65
C ILE A 79 8.29 -20.07 -31.00
N PRO A 80 7.88 -21.16 -31.67
CA PRO A 80 7.17 -21.08 -32.94
C PRO A 80 5.92 -20.22 -32.80
N GLU A 81 5.64 -19.33 -33.77
CA GLU A 81 4.55 -18.34 -33.70
C GLU A 81 3.18 -18.95 -33.38
N ASN A 82 2.96 -20.20 -33.80
CA ASN A 82 1.79 -21.02 -33.55
C ASN A 82 1.64 -21.50 -32.09
N TYR A 83 2.73 -21.60 -31.31
CA TYR A 83 2.70 -21.92 -29.89
C TYR A 83 2.31 -20.73 -29.00
N LYS A 84 2.42 -19.49 -29.50
CA LYS A 84 1.97 -18.28 -28.77
C LYS A 84 0.46 -18.30 -28.54
N LYS A 85 -0.35 -18.75 -29.51
CA LYS A 85 -1.83 -18.75 -29.41
C LYS A 85 -2.41 -19.71 -28.36
N SER A 86 -1.71 -20.79 -28.02
CA SER A 86 -2.25 -21.85 -27.15
C SER A 86 -2.00 -21.61 -25.67
N TYR A 87 -0.91 -20.93 -25.30
CA TYR A 87 -0.61 -20.54 -23.91
C TYR A 87 -1.16 -19.15 -23.58
N TRP A 88 -1.32 -18.30 -24.60
CA TRP A 88 -1.82 -16.93 -24.50
C TRP A 88 -3.32 -16.87 -24.70
N GLY A 89 -4.07 -17.29 -23.69
CA GLY A 89 -5.51 -17.03 -23.65
C GLY A 89 -5.78 -15.53 -23.62
N THR A 90 -6.15 -14.95 -24.77
CA THR A 90 -6.86 -13.65 -24.88
C THR A 90 -6.18 -12.40 -24.34
N THR A 91 -4.88 -12.39 -24.05
CA THR A 91 -4.20 -11.20 -23.55
C THR A 91 -3.66 -10.33 -24.70
N LYS A 92 -4.12 -9.08 -24.75
CA LYS A 92 -3.76 -8.11 -25.80
C LYS A 92 -2.23 -7.90 -25.79
N PRO A 93 -1.53 -7.98 -26.93
CA PRO A 93 -0.10 -7.72 -26.96
C PRO A 93 0.16 -6.25 -26.60
N TRP A 94 0.99 -6.04 -25.57
CA TRP A 94 1.42 -4.71 -25.13
C TRP A 94 2.54 -4.21 -26.06
N SER A 95 2.30 -3.09 -26.76
CA SER A 95 3.32 -2.43 -27.59
C SER A 95 4.28 -1.56 -26.77
N VAL A 96 3.87 -1.21 -25.54
CA VAL A 96 4.59 -0.42 -24.54
C VAL A 96 4.27 -0.97 -23.16
N SER A 97 5.25 -0.92 -22.25
CA SER A 97 5.07 -1.32 -20.84
C SER A 97 3.88 -0.56 -20.23
N PRO A 98 2.82 -1.25 -19.80
CA PRO A 98 1.67 -0.59 -19.21
C PRO A 98 2.10 0.11 -17.92
N THR A 99 1.59 1.34 -17.73
CA THR A 99 1.80 2.09 -16.49
C THR A 99 0.47 2.16 -15.74
N VAL A 100 0.48 1.82 -14.46
CA VAL A 100 -0.69 1.91 -13.57
C VAL A 100 -0.38 2.81 -12.39
N PHE A 101 -1.41 3.30 -11.71
CA PHE A 101 -1.24 4.16 -10.54
C PHE A 101 -2.13 3.73 -9.38
N PHE A 102 -1.67 4.04 -8.17
CA PHE A 102 -2.43 4.00 -6.92
C PHE A 102 -2.40 5.36 -6.24
N ASP A 103 -3.57 5.89 -5.93
CA ASP A 103 -3.73 6.96 -4.96
C ASP A 103 -3.80 6.35 -3.57
N MET A 104 -2.87 6.76 -2.71
CA MET A 104 -2.69 6.22 -1.38
C MET A 104 -3.32 7.14 -0.34
N ALA A 105 -3.91 6.55 0.69
CA ALA A 105 -4.42 7.25 1.85
C ALA A 105 -4.04 6.53 3.15
N ALA A 106 -3.87 7.29 4.23
CA ALA A 106 -3.64 6.80 5.59
C ALA A 106 -4.77 7.27 6.51
N ASP A 107 -5.56 6.32 7.03
CA ASP A 107 -6.77 6.60 7.81
C ASP A 107 -7.79 7.52 7.08
N GLY A 108 -7.79 7.45 5.74
CA GLY A 108 -8.64 8.29 4.88
C GLY A 108 -7.99 9.59 4.41
N GLU A 109 -6.88 10.01 5.01
CA GLU A 109 -6.15 11.21 4.58
C GLU A 109 -5.24 10.90 3.38
N PRO A 110 -5.31 11.66 2.27
CA PRO A 110 -4.48 11.43 1.10
C PRO A 110 -2.98 11.52 1.42
N LEU A 111 -2.22 10.49 1.05
CA LEU A 111 -0.76 10.47 1.10
C LEU A 111 -0.15 10.94 -0.23
N GLY A 112 -0.77 10.58 -1.35
CA GLY A 112 -0.28 10.91 -2.70
C GLY A 112 -0.38 9.74 -3.66
N ARG A 113 0.17 9.92 -4.86
CA ARG A 113 0.11 8.94 -5.94
C ARG A 113 1.42 8.18 -6.09
N VAL A 114 1.33 6.87 -6.32
CA VAL A 114 2.43 6.01 -6.77
C VAL A 114 2.09 5.50 -8.16
N SER A 115 3.00 5.62 -9.11
CA SER A 115 2.86 5.01 -10.43
C SER A 115 3.85 3.86 -10.60
N PHE A 116 3.45 2.84 -11.34
CA PHE A 116 4.21 1.61 -11.57
C PHE A 116 4.35 1.35 -13.05
N GLU A 117 5.56 1.03 -13.50
CA GLU A 117 5.82 0.45 -14.81
C GLU A 117 5.77 -1.08 -14.68
N LEU A 118 4.98 -1.74 -15.52
CA LEU A 118 4.84 -3.21 -15.52
C LEU A 118 5.66 -3.83 -16.65
N PHE A 119 6.39 -4.90 -16.34
CA PHE A 119 7.29 -5.58 -17.27
C PHE A 119 6.55 -6.61 -18.13
N ALA A 120 5.58 -6.13 -18.90
CA ALA A 120 4.75 -6.97 -19.76
C ALA A 120 5.54 -7.66 -20.88
N ASP A 121 6.76 -7.25 -21.20
CA ASP A 121 7.62 -7.96 -22.15
C ASP A 121 8.27 -9.23 -21.56
N LYS A 122 8.42 -9.29 -20.23
CA LYS A 122 9.06 -10.40 -19.50
C LYS A 122 8.07 -11.31 -18.81
N VAL A 123 7.03 -10.75 -18.21
CA VAL A 123 6.01 -11.46 -17.44
C VAL A 123 4.61 -10.96 -17.82
N PRO A 124 4.20 -11.10 -19.09
CA PRO A 124 2.96 -10.52 -19.57
C PRO A 124 1.72 -11.03 -18.84
N LYS A 125 1.68 -12.26 -18.32
CA LYS A 125 0.50 -12.82 -17.63
C LYS A 125 0.38 -12.20 -16.24
N THR A 126 1.50 -12.08 -15.56
CA THR A 126 1.59 -11.43 -14.25
C THR A 126 1.27 -9.93 -14.35
N ALA A 127 1.82 -9.26 -15.37
CA ALA A 127 1.58 -7.85 -15.65
C ALA A 127 0.11 -7.57 -15.98
N GLU A 128 -0.51 -8.37 -16.85
CA GLU A 128 -1.94 -8.25 -17.19
C GLU A 128 -2.83 -8.41 -15.96
N ASN A 129 -2.56 -9.40 -15.12
CA ASN A 129 -3.32 -9.60 -13.89
C ASN A 129 -3.29 -8.34 -13.01
N PHE A 130 -2.11 -7.76 -12.79
CA PHE A 130 -1.99 -6.56 -11.98
C PHE A 130 -2.62 -5.32 -12.65
N HIS A 131 -2.48 -5.21 -13.97
CA HIS A 131 -3.12 -4.15 -14.76
C HIS A 131 -4.65 -4.20 -14.62
N ALA A 132 -5.27 -5.35 -14.88
CA ALA A 132 -6.71 -5.51 -14.83
C ALA A 132 -7.27 -5.34 -13.40
N LEU A 133 -6.50 -5.73 -12.37
CA LEU A 133 -6.82 -5.46 -10.97
C LEU A 133 -6.71 -3.96 -10.63
N SER A 134 -5.79 -3.23 -11.26
CA SER A 134 -5.63 -1.79 -11.06
C SER A 134 -6.76 -1.01 -11.75
N THR A 135 -7.20 -1.41 -12.94
CA THR A 135 -8.32 -0.77 -13.65
C THR A 135 -9.69 -1.19 -13.11
N GLY A 136 -9.78 -2.37 -12.49
CA GLY A 136 -11.05 -2.94 -12.04
C GLY A 136 -11.95 -3.44 -13.19
N GLU A 137 -11.41 -3.59 -14.41
CA GLU A 137 -12.20 -3.91 -15.61
C GLU A 137 -12.94 -5.26 -15.54
N LYS A 138 -12.50 -6.17 -14.66
CA LYS A 138 -13.15 -7.46 -14.42
C LYS A 138 -14.25 -7.40 -13.34
N GLY A 139 -14.64 -6.20 -12.90
CA GLY A 139 -15.66 -5.98 -11.86
C GLY A 139 -15.14 -6.13 -10.43
N PHE A 140 -13.83 -6.25 -10.26
CA PHE A 140 -13.13 -6.30 -8.96
C PHE A 140 -11.71 -5.79 -9.15
N GLY A 141 -11.08 -5.28 -8.09
CA GLY A 141 -9.75 -4.70 -8.21
C GLY A 141 -9.16 -4.18 -6.90
N CYS A 142 -8.07 -3.44 -7.04
CA CYS A 142 -7.27 -2.91 -5.93
C CYS A 142 -7.93 -1.71 -5.22
N ARG A 143 -8.89 -1.04 -5.85
CA ARG A 143 -9.58 0.13 -5.29
C ARG A 143 -10.27 -0.21 -3.97
N GLY A 144 -9.97 0.55 -2.92
CA GLY A 144 -10.49 0.34 -1.57
C GLY A 144 -9.78 -0.77 -0.77
N SER A 145 -8.82 -1.49 -1.37
CA SER A 145 -8.00 -2.46 -0.65
C SER A 145 -6.91 -1.77 0.18
N SER A 146 -6.25 -2.54 1.07
CA SER A 146 -5.25 -2.02 2.00
C SER A 146 -3.89 -2.71 1.87
N PHE A 147 -2.86 -1.97 2.29
CA PHE A 147 -1.56 -2.54 2.61
C PHE A 147 -1.63 -3.10 4.02
N HIS A 148 -1.94 -4.39 4.11
CA HIS A 148 -2.23 -5.07 5.37
C HIS A 148 -0.97 -5.54 6.11
N ARG A 149 0.20 -5.50 5.45
CA ARG A 149 1.48 -5.88 6.05
C ARG A 149 2.61 -4.97 5.59
N ILE A 150 3.20 -4.20 6.50
CA ILE A 150 4.32 -3.30 6.21
C ILE A 150 5.44 -3.54 7.22
N ILE A 151 6.62 -3.90 6.72
CA ILE A 151 7.82 -4.13 7.54
C ILE A 151 8.91 -3.16 7.09
N PRO A 152 9.30 -2.20 7.95
CA PRO A 152 10.40 -1.29 7.67
C PRO A 152 11.71 -2.03 7.39
N GLY A 153 12.46 -1.56 6.39
CA GLY A 153 13.67 -2.21 5.89
C GLY A 153 13.39 -3.51 5.14
N PHE A 154 12.17 -3.74 4.66
CA PHE A 154 11.82 -4.93 3.91
C PHE A 154 10.84 -4.63 2.75
N MET A 155 9.56 -4.44 3.05
CA MET A 155 8.52 -4.26 2.02
C MET A 155 7.19 -3.71 2.55
N CYS A 156 6.39 -3.22 1.60
CA CYS A 156 4.99 -2.86 1.78
C CYS A 156 4.12 -3.85 0.99
N GLN A 157 3.40 -4.74 1.69
CA GLN A 157 2.55 -5.77 1.08
C GLN A 157 1.07 -5.37 1.10
N GLY A 158 0.43 -5.53 -0.06
CA GLY A 158 -0.97 -5.20 -0.31
C GLY A 158 -1.64 -6.26 -1.17
N GLY A 159 -2.85 -5.92 -1.63
CA GLY A 159 -3.75 -6.87 -2.29
C GLY A 159 -4.63 -7.64 -1.30
N GLY A 160 -5.56 -8.45 -1.83
CA GLY A 160 -6.61 -9.09 -1.02
C GLY A 160 -7.79 -8.16 -0.74
N PHE A 161 -8.56 -7.82 -1.77
CA PHE A 161 -9.69 -6.88 -1.73
C PHE A 161 -11.01 -7.48 -1.21
N THR A 162 -11.11 -8.80 -1.04
CA THR A 162 -12.40 -9.46 -0.68
C THR A 162 -12.70 -9.44 0.82
N ARG A 163 -11.67 -9.50 1.68
CA ARG A 163 -11.84 -9.52 3.15
C ARG A 163 -10.95 -8.51 3.90
N HIS A 164 -10.18 -7.68 3.19
CA HIS A 164 -9.27 -6.67 3.75
C HIS A 164 -8.24 -7.17 4.80
N ASN A 165 -8.03 -8.49 4.88
CA ASN A 165 -7.18 -9.15 5.87
C ASN A 165 -6.13 -10.09 5.23
N GLY A 166 -6.04 -10.12 3.89
CA GLY A 166 -5.08 -10.93 3.15
C GLY A 166 -5.43 -12.43 2.95
N THR A 167 -6.58 -12.94 3.43
CA THR A 167 -6.89 -14.38 3.29
C THR A 167 -7.62 -14.77 1.99
N ASP A 168 -8.46 -13.88 1.44
CA ASP A 168 -9.16 -14.11 0.17
C ASP A 168 -8.60 -13.18 -0.92
N SER A 169 -7.66 -13.71 -1.69
CA SER A 169 -7.04 -13.08 -2.84
C SER A 169 -7.33 -13.91 -4.10
N ARG A 170 -7.81 -13.28 -5.17
CA ARG A 170 -8.03 -13.94 -6.47
C ARG A 170 -7.40 -13.14 -7.60
N SER A 171 -6.88 -13.84 -8.59
CA SER A 171 -6.41 -13.27 -9.86
C SER A 171 -7.56 -13.11 -10.85
N ILE A 172 -7.28 -12.48 -11.99
CA ILE A 172 -8.21 -12.48 -13.13
C ILE A 172 -8.37 -13.86 -13.80
N TYR A 173 -7.51 -14.81 -13.46
CA TYR A 173 -7.48 -16.17 -14.02
C TYR A 173 -8.13 -17.22 -13.10
N GLY A 174 -8.62 -16.81 -11.92
CA GLY A 174 -9.11 -17.71 -10.88
C GLY A 174 -8.42 -17.47 -9.53
N GLU A 175 -8.49 -18.45 -8.62
CA GLU A 175 -7.92 -18.31 -7.27
C GLU A 175 -6.41 -18.10 -7.29
N LYS A 176 -5.70 -18.88 -8.11
CA LYS A 176 -4.23 -18.88 -8.20
C LYS A 176 -3.76 -19.06 -9.65
N PHE A 177 -2.55 -18.59 -9.94
CA PHE A 177 -1.83 -18.86 -11.18
C PHE A 177 -0.34 -19.15 -10.94
N GLU A 178 0.29 -19.76 -11.95
CA GLU A 178 1.68 -20.24 -11.91
C GLU A 178 2.72 -19.12 -11.84
N ASP A 179 3.94 -19.47 -11.42
CA ASP A 179 5.10 -18.58 -11.51
C ASP A 179 5.55 -18.49 -12.96
N GLU A 180 5.42 -17.32 -13.57
CA GLU A 180 5.66 -17.15 -15.00
C GLU A 180 7.15 -17.29 -15.38
N ASN A 181 8.04 -16.62 -14.65
CA ASN A 181 9.48 -16.85 -14.63
C ASN A 181 10.16 -16.04 -13.49
N PHE A 182 11.46 -16.28 -13.29
CA PHE A 182 12.28 -15.58 -12.28
C PHE A 182 13.51 -14.88 -12.90
N ILE A 183 13.36 -14.37 -14.13
CA ILE A 183 14.45 -13.68 -14.85
C ILE A 183 14.82 -12.38 -14.11
N LEU A 184 13.79 -11.63 -13.72
CA LEU A 184 13.92 -10.40 -12.96
C LEU A 184 14.20 -10.68 -11.49
N LYS A 185 14.98 -9.81 -10.84
CA LYS A 185 15.51 -9.98 -9.48
C LYS A 185 15.10 -8.82 -8.58
N HIS A 186 15.13 -9.05 -7.28
CA HIS A 186 14.79 -8.06 -6.26
C HIS A 186 15.98 -7.13 -5.98
N THR A 187 16.34 -6.33 -7.00
CA THR A 187 17.58 -5.55 -7.05
C THR A 187 17.61 -4.33 -6.12
N GLY A 188 16.47 -3.86 -5.61
CA GLY A 188 16.44 -2.71 -4.72
C GLY A 188 15.04 -2.19 -4.37
N PRO A 189 14.98 -0.99 -3.73
CA PRO A 189 13.73 -0.31 -3.44
C PRO A 189 12.91 -0.02 -4.71
N GLY A 190 11.58 -0.02 -4.56
CA GLY A 190 10.63 0.23 -5.64
C GLY A 190 10.34 -0.96 -6.53
N ILE A 191 11.02 -2.11 -6.37
CA ILE A 191 10.69 -3.33 -7.11
C ILE A 191 9.32 -3.86 -6.69
N LEU A 192 8.48 -4.14 -7.68
CA LEU A 192 7.12 -4.68 -7.53
C LEU A 192 7.13 -6.19 -7.82
N SER A 193 6.63 -6.98 -6.86
CA SER A 193 6.72 -8.44 -6.89
C SER A 193 5.49 -9.13 -6.30
N MET A 194 5.22 -10.36 -6.75
CA MET A 194 4.03 -11.13 -6.36
C MET A 194 4.15 -11.67 -4.93
N GLY A 195 3.10 -11.46 -4.13
CA GLY A 195 2.91 -12.19 -2.88
C GLY A 195 2.33 -13.57 -3.17
N ASN A 196 2.93 -14.62 -2.62
CA ASN A 196 2.47 -16.00 -2.78
C ASN A 196 2.60 -16.80 -1.48
N ALA A 197 2.01 -17.98 -1.45
CA ALA A 197 2.05 -18.93 -0.33
C ALA A 197 2.86 -20.20 -0.68
N GLY A 198 3.87 -20.05 -1.55
CA GLY A 198 4.64 -21.14 -2.14
C GLY A 198 4.58 -21.15 -3.68
N PRO A 199 5.31 -22.08 -4.33
CA PRO A 199 5.41 -22.13 -5.79
C PRO A 199 4.04 -22.21 -6.47
N ASN A 200 3.86 -21.47 -7.55
CA ASN A 200 2.66 -21.45 -8.40
C ASN A 200 1.36 -21.08 -7.66
N THR A 201 1.45 -20.17 -6.67
CA THR A 201 0.29 -19.71 -5.89
C THR A 201 0.05 -18.20 -5.99
N ASN A 202 0.42 -17.60 -7.11
CA ASN A 202 0.22 -16.16 -7.35
C ASN A 202 -1.28 -15.83 -7.45
N SER A 203 -1.69 -14.67 -6.95
CA SER A 203 -3.09 -14.25 -6.93
C SER A 203 -3.23 -12.73 -7.17
N SER A 204 -3.84 -11.98 -6.26
CA SER A 204 -3.85 -10.51 -6.26
C SER A 204 -2.92 -9.89 -5.21
N GLN A 205 -2.25 -10.69 -4.39
CA GLN A 205 -1.30 -10.16 -3.42
C GLN A 205 0.01 -9.76 -4.09
N PHE A 206 0.56 -8.64 -3.66
CA PHE A 206 1.81 -8.10 -4.16
C PHE A 206 2.54 -7.36 -3.04
N PHE A 207 3.81 -7.06 -3.25
CA PHE A 207 4.57 -6.19 -2.38
C PHE A 207 5.50 -5.27 -3.16
N ILE A 208 5.77 -4.12 -2.56
CA ILE A 208 6.74 -3.13 -3.03
C ILE A 208 7.95 -3.23 -2.12
N CYS A 209 9.12 -3.51 -2.68
CA CYS A 209 10.36 -3.57 -1.91
C CYS A 209 10.76 -2.16 -1.43
N THR A 210 11.22 -2.04 -0.18
CA THR A 210 11.82 -0.81 0.34
C THR A 210 13.34 -0.93 0.52
N THR A 211 13.88 -2.13 0.28
CA THR A 211 15.32 -2.44 0.24
C THR A 211 15.60 -3.52 -0.81
N LYS A 212 16.87 -3.88 -1.01
CA LYS A 212 17.25 -5.05 -1.80
C LYS A 212 16.87 -6.34 -1.03
N THR A 213 16.12 -7.24 -1.67
CA THR A 213 15.56 -8.44 -1.04
C THR A 213 15.91 -9.73 -1.79
N GLU A 214 17.20 -9.93 -2.07
CA GLU A 214 17.72 -11.04 -2.91
C GLU A 214 17.35 -12.45 -2.41
N TRP A 215 17.04 -12.62 -1.13
CA TRP A 215 16.58 -13.91 -0.57
C TRP A 215 15.20 -14.37 -1.10
N LEU A 216 14.47 -13.47 -1.79
CA LEU A 216 13.21 -13.74 -2.47
C LEU A 216 13.40 -14.14 -3.94
N ASP A 217 14.61 -14.02 -4.49
CA ASP A 217 14.90 -14.39 -5.87
C ASP A 217 14.63 -15.88 -6.11
N GLY A 218 13.96 -16.19 -7.23
CA GLY A 218 13.56 -17.57 -7.56
C GLY A 218 12.34 -18.08 -6.79
N LYS A 219 11.74 -17.26 -5.91
CA LYS A 219 10.55 -17.63 -5.13
C LYS A 219 9.35 -16.73 -5.38
N HIS A 220 9.60 -15.46 -5.72
CA HIS A 220 8.58 -14.46 -6.01
C HIS A 220 8.83 -13.85 -7.39
N VAL A 221 7.77 -13.76 -8.20
CA VAL A 221 7.84 -13.19 -9.55
C VAL A 221 7.90 -11.67 -9.46
N VAL A 222 9.02 -11.08 -9.87
CA VAL A 222 9.15 -9.63 -10.08
C VAL A 222 8.46 -9.26 -11.39
N PHE A 223 7.56 -8.28 -11.36
CA PHE A 223 6.73 -7.94 -12.52
C PHE A 223 6.59 -6.45 -12.81
N GLY A 224 7.24 -5.59 -12.02
CA GLY A 224 7.27 -4.17 -12.29
C GLY A 224 8.21 -3.41 -11.38
N LYS A 225 8.14 -2.09 -11.45
CA LYS A 225 8.81 -1.18 -10.52
C LYS A 225 8.00 0.09 -10.33
N VAL A 226 8.22 0.78 -9.22
CA VAL A 226 7.78 2.16 -9.02
C VAL A 226 8.44 3.04 -10.08
N LYS A 227 7.63 3.77 -10.82
CA LYS A 227 8.04 4.76 -11.82
C LYS A 227 8.11 6.15 -11.18
N GLU A 228 7.09 6.53 -10.42
CA GLU A 228 7.02 7.79 -9.66
C GLU A 228 6.34 7.55 -8.30
N GLY A 229 6.61 8.42 -7.32
CA GLY A 229 5.99 8.34 -6.00
C GLY A 229 6.71 7.42 -5.01
N MET A 230 8.03 7.19 -5.17
CA MET A 230 8.81 6.40 -4.21
C MET A 230 8.81 7.02 -2.81
N ASN A 231 8.80 8.35 -2.70
CA ASN A 231 8.63 9.07 -1.44
C ASN A 231 7.32 8.73 -0.72
N ILE A 232 6.26 8.37 -1.45
CA ILE A 232 4.99 7.93 -0.87
C ILE A 232 5.12 6.51 -0.33
N VAL A 233 5.84 5.63 -1.03
CA VAL A 233 6.16 4.27 -0.54
C VAL A 233 7.00 4.32 0.73
N GLU A 234 8.00 5.22 0.78
CA GLU A 234 8.78 5.49 1.99
C GLU A 234 7.89 6.02 3.12
N ALA A 235 6.97 6.96 2.84
CA ALA A 235 6.02 7.43 3.83
C ALA A 235 5.10 6.30 4.36
N MET A 236 4.65 5.40 3.50
CA MET A 236 3.89 4.21 3.89
C MET A 236 4.70 3.29 4.81
N GLU A 237 6.00 3.12 4.51
CA GLU A 237 6.90 2.29 5.30
C GLU A 237 7.00 2.75 6.76
N HIS A 238 6.99 4.06 7.01
CA HIS A 238 7.03 4.64 8.36
C HIS A 238 5.81 4.27 9.22
N PHE A 239 4.70 3.85 8.61
CA PHE A 239 3.54 3.33 9.34
C PHE A 239 3.64 1.83 9.66
N GLY A 240 4.66 1.13 9.16
CA GLY A 240 4.88 -0.29 9.45
C GLY A 240 5.56 -0.55 10.79
N CYS A 241 5.59 -1.82 11.18
CA CYS A 241 6.38 -2.28 12.32
C CYS A 241 6.98 -3.65 12.08
N ARG A 242 7.89 -4.10 12.96
CA ARG A 242 8.66 -5.34 12.76
C ARG A 242 7.81 -6.60 12.63
N ASN A 243 6.63 -6.65 13.25
CA ASN A 243 5.70 -7.80 13.13
C ASN A 243 4.79 -7.70 11.89
N GLY A 244 4.92 -6.63 11.09
CA GLY A 244 4.15 -6.39 9.88
C GLY A 244 2.85 -5.62 10.08
N LYS A 245 2.37 -5.42 11.31
CA LYS A 245 1.16 -4.59 11.55
C LYS A 245 1.42 -3.14 11.14
N THR A 246 0.37 -2.45 10.74
CA THR A 246 0.42 -1.03 10.40
C THR A 246 -0.16 -0.18 11.54
N GLY A 247 0.49 0.94 11.86
CA GLY A 247 0.02 1.91 12.85
C GLY A 247 -1.16 2.76 12.34
N LYS A 248 -1.34 2.83 11.02
CA LYS A 248 -2.49 3.43 10.34
C LYS A 248 -3.07 2.48 9.32
N LYS A 249 -4.33 2.67 8.93
CA LYS A 249 -4.96 1.95 7.82
C LYS A 249 -4.50 2.56 6.51
N ILE A 250 -3.55 1.90 5.85
CA ILE A 250 -3.02 2.32 4.56
C ILE A 250 -3.88 1.73 3.44
N THR A 251 -4.56 2.56 2.67
CA THR A 251 -5.53 2.14 1.65
C THR A 251 -5.23 2.71 0.28
N ILE A 252 -5.62 1.97 -0.76
CA ILE A 252 -5.67 2.45 -2.14
C ILE A 252 -7.02 3.15 -2.32
N SER A 253 -7.04 4.48 -2.25
CA SER A 253 -8.27 5.27 -2.38
C SER A 253 -8.79 5.29 -3.82
N ASP A 254 -7.87 5.29 -4.78
CA ASP A 254 -8.18 5.18 -6.20
C ASP A 254 -7.06 4.46 -6.96
N CYS A 255 -7.37 3.85 -8.08
CA CYS A 255 -6.38 3.18 -8.92
C CYS A 255 -6.83 3.07 -10.36
N GLY A 256 -5.87 2.95 -11.27
CA GLY A 256 -6.17 2.82 -12.69
C GLY A 256 -4.92 2.69 -13.56
N GLN A 257 -5.13 2.84 -14.87
CA GLN A 257 -4.07 2.93 -15.86
C GLN A 257 -3.77 4.40 -16.19
N LEU A 258 -2.50 4.71 -16.46
CA LEU A 258 -2.06 6.00 -17.03
C LEU A 258 -1.98 5.96 -18.55
#